data_AF-A0A1I4ITY2-F1
#
_entry.id   AF-A0A1I4ITY2-F1
#
_cell.length_a   1.000
_cell.length_b   1.000
_cell.length_c   1.000
_cell.angle_alpha   90.00
_cell.angle_beta   90.00
_cell.angle_gamma   90.00
#
_symmetry.space_group_name_H-M   'P 1'
#
loop_
_entity.id
_entity.type
_entity.pdbx_description
1 polymer ?
#
loop_
_entity_poly.entity_id
_entity_poly.type
_entity_poly.pdbx_seq_one_letter_code
_entity_poly.pdbx_strand_id
1 'polypeptide(L)'
;MRGSRDDRSDLPRELGEAVGTLSLLALLDEGVRAAVDAERLLTRCQDDTVPSAADARNALHLRITFAGLQRWVEDLELTGPEQEVRDETARLLAFYLHLLTHAFERDISGAGRDRLAIRSRGPLTGAPCARLMTLRERVSSWAR
;
A
#
# COMPACT_ATOMS: atom_id res chain seq x y z
N MET A 1 -16.48 29.44 42.06
CA MET A 1 -15.08 29.01 41.86
C MET A 1 -15.11 27.90 40.81
N ARG A 2 -14.87 28.23 39.53
CA ARG A 2 -14.82 27.24 38.43
C ARG A 2 -13.40 26.72 38.34
N GLY A 3 -13.22 25.42 38.57
CA GLY A 3 -11.94 24.75 38.38
C GLY A 3 -11.51 24.84 36.92
N SER A 4 -10.31 25.35 36.71
CA SER A 4 -9.59 25.25 35.43
C SER A 4 -9.45 23.76 35.14
N ARG A 5 -10.17 23.26 34.13
CA ARG A 5 -9.97 21.90 33.62
C ARG A 5 -8.54 21.80 33.09
N ASP A 6 -7.94 20.64 33.32
CA ASP A 6 -6.60 20.26 32.90
C ASP A 6 -6.45 20.26 31.37
N ASP A 7 -6.17 21.41 30.76
CA ASP A 7 -5.75 21.48 29.34
C ASP A 7 -4.40 20.78 29.10
N ARG A 8 -3.64 20.48 30.18
CA ARG A 8 -2.31 19.86 30.08
C ARG A 8 -2.33 18.34 29.90
N SER A 9 -3.42 17.66 30.23
CA SER A 9 -3.49 16.19 30.12
C SER A 9 -3.82 15.71 28.69
N ASP A 10 -4.41 16.55 27.86
CA ASP A 10 -4.82 16.19 26.50
C ASP A 10 -3.71 16.38 25.45
N LEU A 11 -2.75 17.27 25.70
CA LEU A 11 -1.61 17.58 24.82
C LEU A 11 -0.79 16.35 24.35
N PRO A 12 -0.41 15.40 25.23
CA PRO A 12 0.34 14.21 24.80
C PRO A 12 -0.46 13.28 23.88
N ARG A 13 -1.78 13.21 24.07
CA ARG A 13 -2.68 12.38 23.27
C ARG A 13 -2.90 13.01 21.88
N GLU A 14 -3.16 14.31 21.83
CA GLU A 14 -3.31 15.07 20.57
C GLU A 14 -2.03 15.02 19.72
N LEU A 15 -0.85 15.12 20.34
CA LEU A 15 0.42 14.95 19.63
C LEU A 15 0.60 13.53 19.08
N GLY A 16 0.22 12.50 19.85
CA GLY A 16 0.27 11.11 19.40
C GLY A 16 -0.65 10.85 18.20
N GLU A 17 -1.89 11.36 18.26
CA GLU A 17 -2.86 11.29 17.16
C GLU A 17 -2.30 11.96 15.90
N ALA A 18 -1.79 13.20 16.01
CA ALA A 18 -1.21 13.92 14.86
C ALA A 18 0.00 13.20 14.24
N VAL A 19 0.88 12.62 15.06
CA VAL A 19 2.02 11.81 14.58
C VAL A 19 1.53 10.56 13.85
N GLY A 20 0.49 9.90 14.36
CA GLY A 20 -0.16 8.76 13.71
C GLY A 20 -0.71 9.10 12.34
N THR A 21 -1.50 10.17 12.23
CA THR A 21 -2.08 10.65 10.96
C THR A 21 -1.01 11.00 9.93
N LEU A 22 0.02 11.74 10.34
CA LEU A 22 1.13 12.14 9.45
C LEU A 22 1.96 10.94 9.00
N SER A 23 2.18 9.96 9.88
CA SER A 23 2.88 8.72 9.54
C SER A 23 2.09 7.90 8.54
N LEU A 24 0.78 7.75 8.74
CA LEU A 24 -0.11 7.08 7.80
C LEU A 24 -0.08 7.76 6.43
N LEU A 25 -0.12 9.09 6.39
CA LEU A 25 -0.05 9.86 5.14
C LEU A 25 1.27 9.62 4.39
N ALA A 26 2.40 9.66 5.10
CA ALA A 26 3.71 9.40 4.50
C ALA A 26 3.82 7.98 3.93
N LEU A 27 3.30 6.97 4.64
CA LEU A 27 3.25 5.59 4.16
C LEU A 27 2.34 5.41 2.95
N LEU A 28 1.20 6.11 2.92
CA LEU A 28 0.30 6.13 1.77
C LEU A 28 0.93 6.78 0.54
N ASP A 29 1.67 7.87 0.70
CA ASP A 29 2.41 8.51 -0.39
C ASP A 29 3.42 7.55 -1.03
N GLU A 30 4.20 6.86 -0.20
CA GLU A 30 5.18 5.88 -0.68
C GLU A 30 4.49 4.64 -1.30
N GLY A 31 3.40 4.18 -0.67
CA GLY A 31 2.57 3.09 -1.21
C GLY A 31 1.98 3.41 -2.57
N VAL A 32 1.52 4.65 -2.80
CA VAL A 32 1.04 5.09 -4.11
C VAL A 32 2.16 5.10 -5.15
N ARG A 33 3.35 5.60 -4.81
CA ARG A 33 4.49 5.60 -5.75
C ARG A 33 4.88 4.18 -6.15
N ALA A 34 5.04 3.29 -5.16
CA ALA A 34 5.35 1.88 -5.40
C ALA A 34 4.26 1.18 -6.23
N ALA A 35 2.98 1.47 -5.96
CA ALA A 35 1.86 0.94 -6.73
C ALA A 35 1.88 1.38 -8.20
N VAL A 36 2.17 2.65 -8.48
CA VAL A 36 2.32 3.16 -9.85
C VAL A 36 3.43 2.41 -10.59
N ASP A 37 4.58 2.20 -9.95
CA ASP A 37 5.70 1.51 -10.57
C ASP A 37 5.43 0.01 -10.76
N ALA A 38 4.70 -0.62 -9.82
CA ALA A 38 4.23 -1.99 -9.95
C ALA A 38 3.26 -2.17 -11.11
N GLU A 39 2.26 -1.28 -11.26
CA GLU A 39 1.31 -1.33 -12.38
C GLU A 39 2.03 -1.14 -13.73
N ARG A 40 3.01 -0.22 -13.81
CA ARG A 40 3.84 -0.04 -15.00
C ARG A 40 4.63 -1.30 -15.34
N LEU A 41 5.25 -1.92 -14.34
CA LEU A 41 6.03 -3.15 -14.51
C LEU A 41 5.13 -4.30 -14.99
N LEU A 42 4.01 -4.52 -14.30
CA LEU A 42 3.04 -5.57 -14.61
C LEU A 42 2.42 -5.39 -15.99
N THR A 43 2.15 -4.15 -16.41
CA THR A 43 1.65 -3.84 -17.76
C THR A 43 2.66 -4.25 -18.82
N ARG A 44 3.94 -3.89 -18.67
CA ARG A 44 4.99 -4.29 -19.63
C ARG A 44 5.10 -5.81 -19.76
N CYS A 45 5.01 -6.53 -18.64
CA CYS A 45 5.11 -8.00 -18.61
C CYS A 45 3.84 -8.71 -19.15
N GLN A 46 2.72 -8.01 -19.34
CA GLN A 46 1.49 -8.59 -19.90
C GLN A 46 1.50 -8.66 -21.42
N ASP A 47 2.30 -7.84 -22.09
CA ASP A 47 2.37 -7.78 -23.56
C ASP A 47 3.17 -8.96 -24.16
N ASP A 48 3.11 -10.14 -23.54
CA ASP A 48 3.85 -11.38 -23.89
C ASP A 48 5.38 -11.22 -24.02
N THR A 49 5.93 -10.15 -23.46
CA THR A 49 7.38 -9.94 -23.40
C THR A 49 7.99 -10.75 -22.25
N VAL A 50 9.04 -11.50 -22.56
CA VAL A 50 9.81 -12.21 -21.53
C VAL A 50 10.43 -11.16 -20.60
N PRO A 51 10.22 -11.24 -19.27
CA PRO A 51 10.78 -10.28 -18.34
C PRO A 51 12.30 -10.19 -18.48
N SER A 52 12.84 -8.97 -18.55
CA SER A 52 14.28 -8.80 -18.54
C SER A 52 14.86 -9.03 -17.14
N ALA A 53 16.17 -9.25 -17.03
CA ALA A 53 16.85 -9.28 -15.73
C ALA A 53 16.72 -7.94 -14.96
N ALA A 54 16.46 -6.83 -15.66
CA ALA A 54 16.16 -5.56 -15.01
C ALA A 54 14.74 -5.54 -14.43
N ASP A 55 13.76 -6.10 -15.13
CA ASP A 55 12.39 -6.23 -14.65
C ASP A 55 12.31 -7.15 -13.43
N ALA A 56 13.03 -8.28 -13.43
CA ALA A 56 13.10 -9.18 -12.28
C ALA A 56 13.72 -8.50 -11.03
N ARG A 57 14.79 -7.70 -11.22
CA ARG A 57 15.38 -6.90 -10.13
C ARG A 57 14.41 -5.84 -9.61
N ASN A 58 13.70 -5.17 -10.51
CA ASN A 58 12.69 -4.19 -10.14
C ASN A 58 11.53 -4.83 -9.37
N ALA A 59 11.05 -6.00 -9.81
CA ALA A 59 10.03 -6.76 -9.11
C ALA A 59 10.48 -7.16 -7.69
N LEU A 60 11.72 -7.63 -7.54
CA LEU A 60 12.28 -7.96 -6.23
C LEU A 60 12.34 -6.72 -5.32
N HIS A 61 12.80 -5.59 -5.85
CA HIS A 61 12.83 -4.33 -5.09
C HIS A 61 11.42 -3.94 -4.63
N LEU A 62 10.45 -3.94 -5.54
CA LEU A 62 9.05 -3.62 -5.21
C LEU A 62 8.46 -4.58 -4.18
N ARG A 63 8.75 -5.89 -4.25
CA ARG A 63 8.32 -6.87 -3.22
C ARG A 63 8.87 -6.51 -1.84
N ILE A 64 10.15 -6.15 -1.75
CA ILE A 64 10.77 -5.71 -0.49
C ILE A 64 10.10 -4.43 0.00
N THR A 65 9.88 -3.46 -0.89
CA THR A 65 9.18 -2.20 -0.57
C THR A 65 7.78 -2.47 -0.02
N PHE A 66 6.97 -3.29 -0.69
CA PHE A 66 5.62 -3.61 -0.23
C PHE A 66 5.60 -4.36 1.09
N ALA A 67 6.52 -5.31 1.31
CA ALA A 67 6.64 -6.00 2.58
C ALA A 67 7.03 -5.04 3.73
N GLY A 68 7.95 -4.10 3.46
CA GLY A 68 8.35 -3.07 4.41
C GLY A 68 7.21 -2.11 4.74
N LEU A 69 6.54 -1.57 3.73
CA LEU A 69 5.40 -0.67 3.88
C LEU A 69 4.24 -1.36 4.60
N GLN A 70 3.92 -2.61 4.26
CA GLN A 70 2.85 -3.36 4.92
C GLN A 70 3.13 -3.47 6.43
N ARG A 71 4.34 -3.89 6.80
CA ARG A 71 4.74 -3.99 8.19
C ARG A 71 4.64 -2.65 8.91
N TRP A 72 5.17 -1.57 8.33
CA TRP A 72 5.11 -0.25 8.96
C TRP A 72 3.68 0.28 9.12
N VAL A 73 2.79 -0.01 8.16
CA VAL A 73 1.37 0.33 8.27
C VAL A 73 0.70 -0.47 9.39
N GLU A 74 0.98 -1.77 9.49
CA GLU A 74 0.45 -2.64 10.55
C GLU A 74 0.95 -2.24 11.95
N ASP A 75 2.17 -1.72 12.06
CA ASP A 75 2.77 -1.23 13.31
C ASP A 75 2.15 0.10 13.79
N LEU A 76 1.32 0.79 12.99
CA LEU A 76 0.65 2.02 13.41
C LEU A 76 -0.53 1.75 14.36
N GLU A 77 -0.45 2.29 15.57
CA GLU A 77 -1.52 2.28 16.56
C GLU A 77 -2.51 3.43 16.30
N LEU A 78 -3.48 3.17 15.40
CA LEU A 78 -4.51 4.14 15.00
C LEU A 78 -5.90 3.70 15.47
N THR A 79 -6.81 4.66 15.64
CA THR A 79 -8.18 4.39 16.05
C THR A 79 -9.21 5.06 15.13
N GLY A 80 -10.45 4.58 15.16
CA GLY A 80 -11.55 5.19 14.41
C GLY A 80 -11.33 5.18 12.89
N PRO A 81 -11.66 6.27 12.17
CA PRO A 81 -11.54 6.32 10.71
C PRO A 81 -10.13 6.07 10.16
N GLU A 82 -9.09 6.40 10.93
CA GLU A 82 -7.70 6.19 10.53
C GLU A 82 -7.33 4.70 10.55
N GLN A 83 -7.86 3.95 11.51
CA GLN A 83 -7.70 2.50 11.58
C GLN A 83 -8.30 1.82 10.34
N GLU A 84 -9.48 2.26 9.88
CA GLU A 84 -10.10 1.72 8.66
C GLU A 84 -9.19 1.92 7.44
N VAL A 85 -8.60 3.12 7.32
CA VAL A 85 -7.68 3.45 6.22
C VAL A 85 -6.39 2.63 6.33
N ARG A 86 -5.82 2.48 7.53
CA ARG A 86 -4.65 1.64 7.79
C ARG A 86 -4.92 0.19 7.35
N ASP A 87 -6.02 -0.39 7.79
CA ASP A 87 -6.37 -1.78 7.50
C ASP A 87 -6.61 -2.01 6.01
N GLU A 88 -7.25 -1.05 5.33
CA GLU A 88 -7.43 -1.11 3.88
C GLU A 88 -6.11 -0.95 3.12
N THR A 89 -5.25 -0.04 3.57
CA THR A 89 -3.91 0.15 3.01
C THR A 89 -3.10 -1.14 3.14
N ALA A 90 -3.06 -1.76 4.32
CA ALA A 90 -2.36 -3.03 4.54
C ALA A 90 -2.84 -4.12 3.57
N ARG A 91 -4.17 -4.25 3.37
CA ARG A 91 -4.73 -5.21 2.39
C ARG A 91 -4.29 -4.93 0.95
N LEU A 92 -4.26 -3.66 0.54
CA LEU A 92 -3.84 -3.26 -0.81
C LEU A 92 -2.33 -3.50 -1.02
N LEU A 93 -1.50 -3.22 -0.02
CA LEU A 93 -0.07 -3.49 -0.08
C LEU A 93 0.21 -5.00 -0.17
N ALA A 94 -0.47 -5.80 0.66
CA ALA A 94 -0.40 -7.27 0.60
C ALA A 94 -0.84 -7.82 -0.75
N PHE A 95 -1.88 -7.23 -1.36
CA PHE A 95 -2.33 -7.59 -2.71
C PHE A 95 -1.23 -7.37 -3.76
N TYR A 96 -0.53 -6.22 -3.73
CA TYR A 96 0.58 -5.98 -4.67
C TYR A 96 1.76 -6.92 -4.45
N LEU A 97 2.11 -7.19 -3.19
CA LEU A 97 3.15 -8.17 -2.85
C LEU A 97 2.80 -9.55 -3.43
N HIS A 98 1.56 -10.00 -3.25
CA HIS A 98 1.06 -11.26 -3.80
C HIS A 98 1.10 -11.27 -5.33
N LEU A 99 0.65 -10.20 -5.97
CA LEU A 99 0.60 -10.08 -7.43
C LEU A 99 2.01 -10.14 -8.05
N LEU A 100 2.96 -9.36 -7.51
CA LEU A 100 4.35 -9.36 -7.98
C LEU A 100 5.04 -10.70 -7.74
N THR A 101 4.78 -11.31 -6.57
CA THR A 101 5.29 -12.66 -6.24
C THR A 101 4.86 -13.66 -7.30
N HIS A 102 3.58 -13.70 -7.65
CA HIS A 102 3.08 -14.63 -8.67
C HIS A 102 3.51 -14.31 -10.10
N ALA A 103 3.67 -13.03 -10.43
CA ALA A 103 4.14 -12.62 -11.75
C ALA A 103 5.62 -12.99 -11.99
N PHE A 104 6.46 -12.99 -10.95
CA PHE A 104 7.91 -13.12 -11.09
C PHE A 104 8.56 -14.36 -10.45
N GLU A 105 7.85 -15.16 -9.63
CA GLU A 105 8.41 -16.42 -9.09
C GLU A 105 8.52 -17.55 -10.12
N ARG A 106 7.88 -17.45 -11.29
CA ARG A 106 7.86 -18.55 -12.28
C ARG A 106 9.03 -18.59 -13.25
N ASP A 107 9.93 -17.59 -13.26
CA ASP A 107 11.18 -17.67 -14.04
C ASP A 107 12.30 -18.46 -13.33
N ILE A 108 12.06 -18.96 -12.11
CA ILE A 108 12.95 -19.94 -11.45
C ILE A 108 12.55 -21.38 -11.81
N SER A 109 11.46 -21.60 -12.56
CA SER A 109 10.99 -22.93 -12.96
C SER A 109 10.32 -22.88 -14.33
N GLY A 110 11.08 -23.24 -15.38
CA GLY A 110 10.75 -23.09 -16.80
C GLY A 110 9.57 -23.88 -17.36
N ALA A 111 8.39 -23.90 -16.72
CA ALA A 111 7.20 -24.50 -17.28
C ALA A 111 5.90 -23.77 -16.89
N GLY A 112 5.18 -23.32 -17.91
CA GLY A 112 3.73 -23.12 -17.85
C GLY A 112 3.26 -21.67 -17.91
N ARG A 113 3.22 -21.13 -19.14
CA ARG A 113 2.37 -19.99 -19.55
C ARG A 113 0.91 -20.41 -19.44
N ASP A 114 0.31 -20.17 -18.28
CA ASP A 114 -1.14 -20.20 -18.13
C ASP A 114 -1.45 -19.52 -16.80
N ARG A 115 -1.93 -18.26 -16.81
CA ARG A 115 -2.70 -17.59 -15.71
C ARG A 115 -2.88 -16.07 -15.81
N LEU A 116 -3.12 -15.52 -17.01
CA LEU A 116 -3.87 -14.25 -17.10
C LEU A 116 -5.35 -14.42 -16.63
N ALA A 117 -5.79 -15.64 -16.34
CA ALA A 117 -7.11 -15.97 -15.82
C ALA A 117 -7.40 -15.49 -14.38
N ILE A 118 -6.41 -14.99 -13.62
CA ILE A 118 -6.66 -14.40 -12.30
C ILE A 118 -7.27 -12.99 -12.43
N ARG A 119 -7.18 -12.36 -13.60
CA ARG A 119 -7.80 -11.05 -13.88
C ARG A 119 -9.26 -11.11 -14.38
N SER A 120 -9.80 -12.29 -14.73
CA SER A 120 -11.10 -12.39 -15.42
C SER A 120 -12.30 -12.78 -14.55
N ARG A 121 -12.15 -12.94 -13.23
CA ARG A 121 -13.26 -13.38 -12.35
C ARG A 121 -13.55 -12.52 -11.12
N GLY A 122 -12.88 -11.39 -10.96
CA GLY A 122 -13.24 -10.38 -9.96
C GLY A 122 -13.62 -9.10 -10.67
N PRO A 123 -14.67 -8.38 -10.24
CA PRO A 123 -14.91 -7.06 -10.78
C PRO A 123 -13.66 -6.22 -10.50
N LEU A 124 -13.09 -5.61 -11.55
CA LEU A 124 -12.09 -4.55 -11.44
C LEU A 124 -12.76 -3.33 -10.79
N THR A 125 -13.15 -3.44 -9.52
CA THR A 125 -13.71 -2.35 -8.72
C THR A 125 -12.60 -1.36 -8.42
N GLY A 126 -12.28 -0.51 -9.41
CA GLY A 126 -11.25 0.53 -9.33
C GLY A 126 -9.83 -0.05 -9.32
N ALA A 127 -8.92 0.52 -10.12
CA ALA A 127 -7.51 0.15 -10.07
C ALA A 127 -6.99 0.23 -8.62
N PRO A 128 -6.36 -0.81 -8.03
CA PRO A 128 -5.86 -0.79 -6.65
C PRO A 128 -4.97 0.41 -6.35
N CYS A 129 -4.21 0.89 -7.34
CA CYS A 129 -3.43 2.12 -7.27
C CYS A 129 -4.33 3.36 -7.08
N ALA A 130 -5.43 3.46 -7.83
CA ALA A 130 -6.39 4.55 -7.68
C ALA A 130 -7.05 4.51 -6.30
N ARG A 131 -7.29 3.31 -5.74
CA ARG A 131 -7.81 3.18 -4.38
C ARG A 131 -6.82 3.71 -3.34
N LEU A 132 -5.53 3.38 -3.44
CA LEU A 132 -4.49 3.96 -2.59
C LEU A 132 -4.43 5.50 -2.71
N MET A 133 -4.58 6.05 -3.92
CA MET A 133 -4.66 7.50 -4.13
C MET A 133 -5.86 8.13 -3.41
N THR A 134 -7.04 7.50 -3.49
CA THR A 134 -8.25 7.95 -2.76
C THR A 134 -8.04 7.92 -1.25
N LEU A 135 -7.40 6.86 -0.72
CA LEU A 135 -7.08 6.77 0.71
C LEU A 135 -6.11 7.86 1.14
N ARG A 136 -5.05 8.12 0.37
CA ARG A 136 -4.13 9.22 0.60
C ARG A 136 -4.84 10.57 0.63
N GLU A 137 -5.70 10.84 -0.34
CA GLU A 137 -6.46 12.09 -0.42
C GLU A 137 -7.40 12.27 0.77
N ARG A 138 -8.02 11.18 1.24
CA ARG A 138 -8.84 11.17 2.45
C ARG A 138 -8.03 11.51 3.70
N VAL A 139 -6.83 10.95 3.88
CA VAL A 139 -5.97 11.28 5.04
C VAL A 139 -5.42 12.71 4.94
N SER A 140 -5.09 13.15 3.72
CA SER A 140 -4.61 14.51 3.45
C SER A 140 -5.63 15.61 3.77
N SER A 141 -6.93 15.29 3.86
CA SER A 141 -7.95 16.25 4.30
C SER A 141 -8.12 16.30 5.82
N TRP A 142 -7.62 15.31 6.56
CA TRP A 142 -7.59 15.29 8.03
C TRP A 142 -6.37 16.01 8.59
N ALA A 143 -5.24 15.94 7.88
CA ALA A 143 -3.98 16.57 8.28
C ALA A 143 -3.90 18.08 7.96
N ARG A 144 -4.97 18.68 7.40
CA ARG A 144 -5.08 20.11 7.06
C ARG A 144 -5.92 20.84 8.09
#